data_AF-A0A060CB65-F1
#
_entry.id   AF-A0A060CB65-F1
#
_cell.length_a   1.000
_cell.length_b   1.000
_cell.length_c   1.000
_cell.angle_alpha   90.00
_cell.angle_beta   90.00
_cell.angle_gamma   90.00
#
_symmetry.space_group_name_H-M   'P 1'
#
loop_
_entity.id
_entity.type
_entity.pdbx_description
1 polymer ?
#
loop_
_entity_poly.entity_id
_entity_poly.type
_entity_poly.pdbx_seq_one_letter_code
_entity_poly.pdbx_strand_id
1 'polypeptide(L)' 'MFVAHNSADCWAHQELFDLDANGMPVSVAGVPPDYFSADGQLWGNPLYDYETMAADGYDWWCSVSLWYDPGR' A
#
# COMPACT_ATOMS: atom_id res chain seq x y z
N MET A 1 6.38 3.16 2.00
CA MET A 1 6.51 2.44 0.71
C MET A 1 5.13 1.91 0.37
N PHE A 2 4.69 1.96 -0.88
CA PHE A 2 3.36 1.52 -1.32
C PHE A 2 3.48 0.56 -2.50
N VAL A 3 2.48 -0.29 -2.71
CA VAL A 3 2.36 -1.12 -3.92
C VAL A 3 1.44 -0.44 -4.94
N ALA A 4 1.60 -0.76 -6.23
CA ALA A 4 0.69 -0.27 -7.25
C ALA A 4 -0.67 -0.98 -7.16
N HIS A 5 -1.77 -0.29 -7.45
CA HIS A 5 -3.12 -0.89 -7.47
C HIS A 5 -3.20 -2.08 -8.44
N ASN A 6 -2.59 -1.96 -9.63
CA ASN A 6 -2.55 -3.00 -10.64
C ASN A 6 -1.36 -3.97 -10.48
N SER A 7 -0.96 -4.27 -9.24
CA SER A 7 0.11 -5.24 -8.93
C SER A 7 -0.46 -6.62 -8.56
N ALA A 8 0.39 -7.64 -8.67
CA ALA A 8 0.04 -8.99 -8.22
C ALA A 8 -0.24 -9.02 -6.71
N ASP A 9 0.52 -8.26 -5.91
CA ASP A 9 0.32 -8.15 -4.47
C ASP A 9 -1.06 -7.59 -4.12
N CYS A 10 -1.45 -6.47 -4.76
CA CYS A 10 -2.75 -5.84 -4.52
C CYS A 10 -3.91 -6.74 -4.99
N TRP A 11 -3.71 -7.51 -6.06
CA TRP A 11 -4.72 -8.46 -6.53
C TRP A 11 -4.87 -9.68 -5.61
N ALA A 12 -3.75 -10.24 -5.11
CA ALA A 12 -3.75 -11.47 -4.31
C ALA A 12 -4.13 -11.25 -2.84
N HIS A 13 -3.95 -10.02 -2.33
CA HIS A 13 -4.12 -9.68 -0.91
C HIS A 13 -5.01 -8.45 -0.71
N GLN A 14 -6.15 -8.40 -1.39
CA GLN A 14 -7.06 -7.24 -1.37
C GLN A 14 -7.47 -6.80 0.04
N GLU A 15 -7.59 -7.75 0.97
CA GLU A 15 -7.92 -7.51 2.37
C GLU A 15 -6.89 -6.66 3.13
N LEU A 16 -5.67 -6.54 2.61
CA LEU A 16 -4.61 -5.74 3.22
C LEU A 16 -4.63 -4.27 2.77
N PHE A 17 -5.58 -3.89 1.91
CA PHE A 17 -5.66 -2.56 1.29
C PHE A 17 -7.03 -1.93 1.50
N ASP A 18 -7.05 -0.59 1.56
CA ASP A 18 -8.28 0.21 1.67
C ASP A 18 -9.01 0.25 0.32
N LEU A 19 -9.71 -0.85 0.01
CA LEU A 19 -10.44 -1.08 -1.23
C LEU A 19 -11.95 -1.22 -0.98
N ASP A 20 -12.74 -0.79 -1.96
CA ASP A 20 -14.18 -1.04 -1.96
C ASP A 20 -14.53 -2.49 -2.39
N ALA A 21 -15.81 -2.82 -2.39
CA ALA A 21 -16.29 -4.15 -2.77
C ALA A 21 -16.00 -4.54 -4.24
N ASN A 22 -15.61 -3.59 -5.09
CA ASN A 22 -15.20 -3.83 -6.47
C ASN A 22 -13.67 -3.92 -6.62
N GLY A 23 -12.92 -3.81 -5.52
CA GLY A 23 -11.46 -3.78 -5.52
C GLY A 23 -10.87 -2.44 -5.95
N MET A 24 -11.64 -1.35 -5.91
CA MET A 24 -11.16 0.00 -6.24
C MET A 24 -10.68 0.73 -4.97
N PRO A 25 -9.58 1.51 -5.03
CA PRO A 25 -9.10 2.23 -3.85
C PRO A 25 -10.13 3.24 -3.32
N VAL A 26 -10.44 3.16 -2.03
CA VAL A 26 -11.25 4.17 -1.32
C VAL A 26 -10.41 5.41 -1.07
N SER A 27 -9.15 5.20 -0.65
CA SER A 27 -8.16 6.24 -0.40
C SER A 27 -6.86 5.90 -1.14
N VAL A 28 -6.12 6.94 -1.55
CA VAL A 28 -4.83 6.76 -2.23
C VAL A 28 -3.72 7.57 -1.59
N ALA A 29 -2.49 7.08 -1.78
CA ALA A 29 -1.28 7.71 -1.30
C ALA A 29 -0.97 9.02 -2.01
N GLY A 30 -0.37 9.92 -1.25
CA GLY A 30 0.12 11.21 -1.71
C GLY A 30 0.78 11.97 -0.57
N VAL A 31 1.19 13.19 -0.86
CA VAL A 31 1.70 14.15 0.13
C VAL A 31 0.95 15.47 -0.01
N PRO A 32 0.67 16.16 1.11
CA PRO A 32 0.00 17.46 1.07
C PRO A 32 0.91 18.53 0.42
N PRO A 33 0.36 19.71 0.10
CA PRO A 33 1.14 20.87 -0.29
C PRO A 33 2.27 21.21 0.69
N ASP A 34 3.39 21.66 0.15
CA ASP A 34 4.53 22.16 0.89
C ASP A 34 5.20 23.36 0.19
N TYR A 35 6.35 23.82 0.70
CA TYR A 35 7.09 24.94 0.13
C TYR A 35 7.58 24.69 -1.32
N PHE A 36 7.74 23.42 -1.71
CA PHE A 36 8.21 23.02 -3.03
C PHE A 36 7.08 22.72 -4.01
N SER A 37 5.90 22.33 -3.53
CA SER A 37 4.71 22.06 -4.34
C SER A 37 3.44 22.62 -3.69
N ALA A 38 2.83 23.62 -4.32
CA ALA A 38 1.58 24.24 -3.85
C ALA A 38 0.37 23.28 -3.92
N ASP A 39 0.43 22.27 -4.78
CA ASP A 39 -0.67 21.31 -4.98
C ASP A 39 -0.41 19.95 -4.29
N GLY A 40 0.75 19.78 -3.67
CA GLY A 40 1.18 18.49 -3.12
C GLY A 40 1.51 17.49 -4.24
N GLN A 41 1.32 16.20 -3.97
CA GLN A 41 1.45 15.14 -4.96
C GLN A 41 0.43 14.03 -4.69
N LEU A 42 -0.20 13.54 -5.76
CA LEU A 42 -1.09 12.38 -5.74
C LEU A 42 -0.39 11.23 -6.45
N TRP A 43 -0.09 10.14 -5.74
CA TRP A 43 0.65 9.01 -6.30
C TRP A 43 -0.27 7.89 -6.80
N GLY A 44 -1.48 7.78 -6.25
CA GLY A 44 -2.52 6.87 -6.74
C GLY A 44 -2.40 5.41 -6.26
N ASN A 45 -1.39 5.09 -5.45
CA ASN A 45 -1.30 3.79 -4.79
C ASN A 45 -2.41 3.62 -3.74
N PRO A 46 -3.02 2.43 -3.59
CA PRO A 46 -3.95 2.19 -2.49
C PRO A 46 -3.24 2.34 -1.15
N LEU A 47 -3.98 2.81 -0.14
CA LEU A 47 -3.50 2.77 1.24
C LEU A 47 -3.64 1.37 1.82
N TYR A 48 -2.82 1.07 2.83
CA TYR A 48 -2.92 -0.19 3.57
C TYR A 48 -4.03 -0.13 4.60
N ASP A 49 -4.71 -1.26 4.78
CA ASP A 49 -5.52 -1.49 5.98
C ASP A 49 -4.60 -1.95 7.12
N TYR A 50 -4.13 -0.98 7.91
CA TYR A 50 -3.25 -1.26 9.05
C TYR A 50 -3.93 -2.04 10.17
N GLU A 51 -5.26 -1.97 10.31
CA GLU A 51 -5.97 -2.73 11.33
C GLU A 51 -5.96 -4.22 10.97
N THR A 52 -6.27 -4.55 9.72
CA THR A 52 -6.19 -5.92 9.20
C THR A 52 -4.77 -6.47 9.27
N MET A 53 -3.76 -5.68 8.84
CA MET A 53 -2.36 -6.09 8.95
C MET A 53 -1.88 -6.29 10.40
N ALA A 54 -2.35 -5.47 11.34
CA ALA A 54 -1.96 -5.63 12.74
C ALA A 54 -2.54 -6.92 13.35
N ALA A 55 -3.67 -7.40 12.85
CA ALA A 55 -4.35 -8.58 13.39
C ALA A 55 -3.57 -9.89 13.19
N ASP A 56 -2.76 -9.99 12.13
CA ASP A 56 -1.89 -11.14 11.86
C ASP A 56 -0.41 -10.90 12.21
N GLY A 57 -0.09 -9.75 12.81
CA GLY A 57 1.28 -9.42 13.18
C GLY A 57 2.15 -8.95 12.00
N TYR A 58 1.52 -8.41 10.96
CA TYR A 58 2.18 -7.87 9.76
C TYR A 58 2.89 -8.96 8.93
N ASP A 59 2.30 -10.15 8.87
CA ASP A 59 2.92 -11.34 8.26
C ASP A 59 3.27 -11.11 6.78
N TRP A 60 2.38 -10.47 6.01
CA TRP A 60 2.64 -10.13 4.62
C TRP A 60 3.86 -9.19 4.48
N TRP A 61 3.93 -8.13 5.29
CA TRP A 61 5.06 -7.20 5.29
C TRP A 61 6.38 -7.87 5.65
N CYS A 62 6.36 -8.74 6.67
CA CYS A 62 7.51 -9.56 7.05
C CYS A 62 7.93 -10.46 5.89
N SER A 63 6.98 -11.09 5.20
CA SER A 63 7.29 -11.94 4.05
C SER A 63 7.96 -11.14 2.93
N VAL A 64 7.39 -10.00 2.51
CA VAL A 64 7.95 -9.11 1.48
C VAL A 64 9.35 -8.63 1.86
N SER A 65 9.58 -8.34 3.14
CA SER A 65 10.90 -7.93 3.65
C SER A 65 11.91 -9.07 3.61
N LEU A 66 11.50 -10.31 3.90
CA LEU A 66 12.34 -11.51 3.85
C LEU A 66 12.63 -11.97 2.41
N TRP A 67 11.78 -11.63 1.44
CA TRP A 67 12.06 -11.84 0.02
C TRP A 67 13.22 -10.98 -0.49
N TYR A 68 13.47 -9.82 0.13
CA TYR A 68 14.58 -8.94 -0.20
C TYR A 68 15.84 -9.34 0.60
N ASP A 69 16.57 -10.34 0.11
CA ASP A 69 17.94 -10.64 0.56
C ASP A 69 18.94 -9.98 -0.42
N PRO A 70 19.63 -8.89 -0.04
CA PRO A 70 20.61 -8.24 -0.92
C PRO A 70 21.87 -9.09 -1.16
N GLY A 71 22.01 -10.24 -0.50
CA GLY A 71 23.09 -11.20 -0.67
C GLY A 71 22.79 -12.36 -1.62
N ARG A 72 21.62 -12.39 -2.27
CA ARG A 72 21.22 -13.41 -3.25
C ARG A 72 21.13 -12.86 -4.68
#